data_AF-A0A178CC63-F1
#
_entry.id   AF-A0A178CC63-F1
#
_cell.length_a   1.000
_cell.length_b   1.000
_cell.length_c   1.000
_cell.angle_alpha   90.00
_cell.angle_beta   90.00
_cell.angle_gamma   90.00
#
_symmetry.space_group_name_H-M   'P 1'
#
loop_
_entity.id
_entity.type
_entity.pdbx_description
1 polymer ?
#
loop_
_entity_poly.entity_id
_entity_poly.type
_entity_poly.pdbx_seq_one_letter_code
_entity_poly.pdbx_strand_id
1 'polypeptide(L)'
;MSSQANGNAPLSSVTTSPSIERSPRKRPRPNDKEDESRDRKVPRTSDVSPTSTDSRLLACPYSKFDPARYSERNEHEQNYRGCSSCFLKDIPRLKQHLYRVHRRPEHHCPTCFSSFDSKVVLDAHIVERSCRQRVSPFEEKMTQDQLMAIKRREIGRKRSEAWFGIYKILFPNSPLPLDPYVDSMQAAAVQNFIAFFEREGRVVLASEINQRMFGVATTPAEQDFVDRVLTESINVLLQRLDSRFRQPSLFDTTDV
;
A
#
# COMPACT_ATOMS: atom_id res chain seq x y z
N MET A 1 13.44 -58.81 57.17
CA MET A 1 12.14 -59.50 57.36
C MET A 1 11.33 -59.30 56.08
N SER A 2 10.68 -60.35 55.57
CA SER A 2 9.74 -60.36 54.41
C SER A 2 10.36 -59.98 53.03
N SER A 3 10.37 -60.84 51.99
CA SER A 3 9.24 -61.40 51.20
C SER A 3 8.55 -60.32 50.33
N GLN A 4 8.28 -60.46 49.03
CA GLN A 4 8.39 -61.51 47.98
C GLN A 4 8.40 -60.76 46.61
N ALA A 5 9.22 -61.08 45.59
CA ALA A 5 9.12 -62.15 44.56
C ALA A 5 8.25 -61.84 43.31
N ASN A 6 8.90 -61.89 42.13
CA ASN A 6 8.41 -62.12 40.73
C ASN A 6 7.39 -61.13 40.08
N GLY A 7 7.44 -60.87 38.76
CA GLY A 7 8.39 -61.35 37.71
C GLY A 7 8.04 -60.87 36.27
N ASN A 8 8.82 -61.35 35.29
CA ASN A 8 8.62 -61.31 33.82
C ASN A 8 8.69 -59.97 33.03
N ALA A 9 9.92 -59.53 32.74
CA ALA A 9 10.64 -59.65 31.45
C ALA A 9 9.89 -60.15 30.16
N PRO A 10 10.47 -60.04 28.93
CA PRO A 10 11.29 -58.96 28.31
C PRO A 10 11.06 -58.77 26.76
N LEU A 11 12.04 -58.14 26.07
CA LEU A 11 12.29 -58.06 24.60
C LEU A 11 11.40 -57.06 23.78
N SER A 12 11.87 -56.12 22.93
CA SER A 12 13.12 -55.94 22.13
C SER A 12 13.28 -56.99 21.01
N SER A 13 13.54 -56.71 19.72
CA SER A 13 14.03 -55.52 19.00
C SER A 13 13.75 -55.63 17.47
N VAL A 14 13.84 -54.49 16.75
CA VAL A 14 14.48 -54.24 15.41
C VAL A 14 14.45 -55.39 14.36
N THR A 15 14.10 -55.21 13.07
CA THR A 15 14.99 -54.73 11.98
C THR A 15 14.27 -54.66 10.58
N THR A 16 14.74 -53.76 9.69
CA THR A 16 14.82 -53.83 8.19
C THR A 16 13.60 -53.73 7.25
N SER A 17 13.69 -52.74 6.35
CA SER A 17 13.12 -52.63 4.97
C SER A 17 13.87 -53.56 3.97
N PRO A 18 13.68 -53.61 2.60
CA PRO A 18 13.29 -52.54 1.64
C PRO A 18 12.48 -52.97 0.36
N SER A 19 12.50 -52.14 -0.71
CA SER A 19 12.28 -52.48 -2.16
C SER A 19 10.83 -52.64 -2.69
N ILE A 20 10.45 -52.43 -3.97
CA ILE A 20 11.08 -51.83 -5.18
C ILE A 20 9.95 -51.34 -6.16
N GLU A 21 10.32 -50.52 -7.16
CA GLU A 21 9.51 -49.89 -8.24
C GLU A 21 8.43 -50.72 -8.99
N ARG A 22 7.51 -50.02 -9.70
CA ARG A 22 7.38 -50.09 -11.19
C ARG A 22 6.41 -49.10 -11.85
N SER A 23 6.77 -48.62 -13.04
CA SER A 23 5.90 -48.00 -14.05
C SER A 23 6.05 -48.75 -15.39
N PRO A 24 4.97 -48.93 -16.17
CA PRO A 24 5.01 -48.61 -17.61
C PRO A 24 3.67 -48.01 -18.13
N ARG A 25 3.64 -46.90 -18.88
CA ARG A 25 3.84 -46.73 -20.35
C ARG A 25 2.88 -47.51 -21.29
N LYS A 26 1.98 -46.74 -21.95
CA LYS A 26 1.78 -46.56 -23.43
C LYS A 26 1.46 -47.81 -24.29
N ARG A 27 0.46 -47.84 -25.20
CA ARG A 27 0.23 -47.09 -26.49
C ARG A 27 -0.88 -47.86 -27.30
N PRO A 28 -1.23 -47.63 -28.60
CA PRO A 28 -1.12 -46.45 -29.51
C PRO A 28 -2.36 -46.18 -30.45
N ARG A 29 -2.54 -44.90 -30.91
CA ARG A 29 -2.77 -44.38 -32.32
C ARG A 29 -3.95 -44.93 -33.19
N PRO A 30 -4.31 -44.33 -34.36
CA PRO A 30 -3.79 -43.15 -35.09
C PRO A 30 -4.89 -42.05 -35.31
N ASN A 31 -4.92 -41.09 -36.26
CA ASN A 31 -4.01 -40.66 -37.35
C ASN A 31 -4.16 -39.13 -37.71
N ASP A 32 -3.33 -38.69 -38.65
CA ASP A 32 -3.20 -37.43 -39.46
C ASP A 32 -4.50 -36.70 -39.90
N LYS A 33 -4.51 -35.36 -40.09
CA LYS A 33 -3.72 -34.63 -41.12
C LYS A 33 -3.32 -33.17 -40.77
N GLU A 34 -2.33 -32.72 -41.54
CA GLU A 34 -1.64 -31.43 -41.51
C GLU A 34 -2.44 -30.32 -42.23
N ASP A 35 -2.28 -29.06 -41.81
CA ASP A 35 -2.11 -27.93 -42.73
C ASP A 35 -1.42 -26.74 -42.02
N GLU A 36 -0.65 -25.95 -42.76
CA GLU A 36 0.04 -24.75 -42.29
C GLU A 36 -0.80 -23.49 -42.53
N SER A 37 -0.95 -22.62 -41.53
CA SER A 37 -1.17 -21.19 -41.80
C SER A 37 -0.74 -20.32 -40.61
N ARG A 38 0.39 -19.62 -40.77
CA ARG A 38 0.81 -18.56 -39.84
C ARG A 38 0.02 -17.29 -40.14
N ASP A 39 -1.13 -17.12 -39.49
CA ASP A 39 -1.84 -15.84 -39.54
C ASP A 39 -1.76 -15.07 -38.21
N ARG A 40 -1.25 -13.84 -38.29
CA ARG A 40 -1.00 -12.99 -37.11
C ARG A 40 -2.33 -12.36 -36.73
N LYS A 41 -3.02 -12.92 -35.73
CA LYS A 41 -4.19 -12.28 -35.11
C LYS A 41 -3.78 -10.98 -34.42
N VAL A 42 -3.81 -9.89 -35.20
CA VAL A 42 -3.85 -8.51 -34.72
C VAL A 42 -4.96 -8.42 -33.68
N PRO A 43 -4.68 -7.97 -32.44
CA PRO A 43 -5.73 -7.68 -31.48
C PRO A 43 -6.61 -6.58 -32.08
N ARG A 44 -7.84 -6.92 -32.45
CA ARG A 44 -8.82 -5.95 -32.94
C ARG A 44 -8.95 -4.87 -31.88
N THR A 45 -8.77 -3.61 -32.28
CA THR A 45 -9.09 -2.46 -31.45
C THR A 45 -10.58 -2.50 -31.14
N SER A 46 -10.93 -3.08 -30.00
CA SER A 46 -12.28 -3.01 -29.46
C SER A 46 -12.46 -1.60 -28.94
N ASP A 47 -12.95 -0.74 -29.83
CA ASP A 47 -13.53 0.55 -29.48
C ASP A 47 -14.75 0.29 -28.60
N VAL A 48 -14.47 0.19 -27.30
CA VAL A 48 -15.45 0.02 -26.24
C VAL A 48 -15.00 0.96 -25.15
N SER A 49 -15.59 2.15 -25.16
CA SER A 49 -15.59 3.05 -24.02
C SER A 49 -16.81 2.72 -23.15
N PRO A 50 -16.69 1.92 -22.08
CA PRO A 50 -17.54 2.10 -20.93
C PRO A 50 -16.95 3.25 -20.11
N THR A 51 -17.78 4.24 -19.82
CA THR A 51 -17.53 5.26 -18.80
C THR A 51 -17.12 4.60 -17.47
N SER A 52 -15.81 4.51 -17.19
CA SER A 52 -15.27 3.88 -15.98
C SER A 52 -15.33 4.84 -14.79
N THR A 53 -16.52 4.94 -14.20
CA THR A 53 -16.92 5.89 -13.16
C THR A 53 -16.36 5.60 -11.76
N ASP A 54 -15.04 5.33 -11.62
CA ASP A 54 -14.36 5.37 -10.31
C ASP A 54 -12.95 5.99 -10.35
N SER A 55 -12.83 7.18 -10.95
CA SER A 55 -11.66 8.06 -10.79
C SER A 55 -11.57 8.69 -9.38
N ARG A 56 -12.48 8.37 -8.46
CA ARG A 56 -12.49 8.91 -7.09
C ARG A 56 -11.40 8.21 -6.28
N LEU A 57 -10.78 8.92 -5.35
CA LEU A 57 -9.80 8.36 -4.41
C LEU A 57 -10.51 7.94 -3.12
N LEU A 58 -10.06 6.86 -2.47
CA LEU A 58 -10.51 6.53 -1.12
C LEU A 58 -10.04 7.61 -0.15
N ALA A 59 -10.85 7.95 0.84
CA ALA A 59 -10.40 8.74 1.97
C ALA A 59 -9.61 7.87 2.97
N CYS A 60 -8.75 8.48 3.79
CA CYS A 60 -8.29 7.80 5.00
C CYS A 60 -9.49 7.62 5.97
N PRO A 61 -9.74 6.41 6.50
CA PRO A 61 -10.78 6.17 7.51
C PRO A 61 -10.69 7.11 8.71
N TYR A 62 -9.47 7.40 9.18
CA TYR A 62 -9.24 8.35 10.27
C TYR A 62 -9.63 9.79 9.91
N SER A 63 -9.34 10.23 8.68
CA SER A 63 -9.75 11.56 8.19
C SER A 63 -11.26 11.68 7.95
N LYS A 64 -11.96 10.59 7.63
CA LYS A 64 -13.44 10.56 7.64
C LYS A 64 -14.05 10.49 9.05
N PHE A 65 -13.35 9.91 10.02
CA PHE A 65 -13.81 9.81 11.41
C PHE A 65 -13.62 11.12 12.19
N ASP A 66 -12.44 11.74 12.08
CA ASP A 66 -12.11 13.03 12.69
C ASP A 66 -11.37 13.92 11.65
N PRO A 67 -12.11 14.68 10.83
CA PRO A 67 -11.53 15.57 9.84
C PRO A 67 -10.67 16.69 10.41
N ALA A 68 -10.83 17.05 11.69
CA ALA A 68 -10.05 18.12 12.31
C ALA A 68 -8.64 17.61 12.64
N ARG A 69 -8.55 16.50 13.39
CA ARG A 69 -7.27 15.90 13.83
C ARG A 69 -6.46 15.32 12.68
N TYR A 70 -7.11 14.72 11.68
CA TYR A 70 -6.43 14.06 10.56
C TYR A 70 -6.46 14.91 9.29
N SER A 71 -6.06 16.17 9.41
CA SER A 71 -5.90 17.12 8.32
C SER A 71 -4.63 17.95 8.42
N GLU A 72 -4.26 18.59 7.31
CA GLU A 72 -3.14 19.55 7.20
C GLU A 72 -3.17 20.67 8.26
N ARG A 73 -4.34 20.95 8.85
CA ARG A 73 -4.55 21.99 9.86
C ARG A 73 -4.19 21.57 11.30
N ASN A 74 -3.86 20.30 11.56
CA ASN A 74 -3.49 19.88 12.91
C ASN A 74 -2.13 20.46 13.31
N GLU A 75 -2.11 21.39 14.27
CA GLU A 75 -0.88 22.06 14.73
C GLU A 75 0.01 21.18 15.63
N HIS A 76 -0.59 20.20 16.31
CA HIS A 76 0.06 19.41 17.35
C HIS A 76 0.68 18.11 16.79
N GLU A 77 -0.03 17.42 15.89
CA GLU A 77 0.34 16.06 15.45
C GLU A 77 0.72 16.06 13.97
N GLN A 78 1.92 16.55 13.69
CA GLN A 78 2.50 16.69 12.35
C GLN A 78 2.38 15.41 11.49
N ASN A 79 2.47 14.24 12.12
CA ASN A 79 2.37 12.92 11.49
C ASN A 79 1.00 12.64 10.82
N TYR A 80 -0.05 13.39 11.19
CA TYR A 80 -1.43 13.19 10.72
C TYR A 80 -1.86 14.18 9.63
N ARG A 81 -1.02 15.17 9.31
CA ARG A 81 -1.35 16.23 8.34
C ARG A 81 -1.72 15.69 6.96
N GLY A 82 -0.92 14.75 6.45
CA GLY A 82 -1.14 14.11 5.15
C GLY A 82 -2.29 13.08 5.08
N CYS A 83 -3.09 12.90 6.14
CA CYS A 83 -4.19 11.91 6.13
C CYS A 83 -5.38 12.36 5.26
N SER A 84 -5.69 13.66 5.21
CA SER A 84 -6.78 14.20 4.37
C SER A 84 -6.43 14.27 2.89
N SER A 85 -5.15 14.36 2.55
CA SER A 85 -4.61 14.61 1.20
C SER A 85 -4.01 13.36 0.52
N CYS A 86 -4.07 12.20 1.17
CA CYS A 86 -3.39 10.99 0.71
C CYS A 86 -4.00 10.36 -0.56
N PHE A 87 -3.13 9.98 -1.50
CA PHE A 87 -3.54 9.39 -2.79
C PHE A 87 -3.84 7.88 -2.68
N LEU A 88 -5.06 7.55 -2.21
CA LEU A 88 -5.48 6.16 -1.98
C LEU A 88 -6.36 5.62 -3.13
N LYS A 89 -5.72 5.27 -4.25
CA LYS A 89 -6.40 4.72 -5.43
C LYS A 89 -6.98 3.30 -5.24
N ASP A 90 -6.50 2.55 -4.25
CA ASP A 90 -6.85 1.16 -4.03
C ASP A 90 -6.69 0.73 -2.56
N ILE A 91 -7.23 -0.45 -2.22
CA ILE A 91 -7.18 -1.00 -0.86
C ILE A 91 -5.75 -1.36 -0.40
N PRO A 92 -4.85 -1.92 -1.23
CA PRO A 92 -3.43 -2.05 -0.89
C PRO A 92 -2.77 -0.73 -0.46
N ARG A 93 -2.97 0.37 -1.19
CA ARG A 93 -2.44 1.70 -0.84
C ARG A 93 -3.05 2.24 0.45
N LEU A 94 -4.36 2.05 0.67
CA LEU A 94 -5.00 2.36 1.96
C LEU A 94 -4.36 1.56 3.11
N LYS A 95 -4.22 0.24 2.97
CA LYS A 95 -3.59 -0.61 4.00
C LYS A 95 -2.15 -0.16 4.29
N GLN A 96 -1.36 0.16 3.25
CA GLN A 96 0.01 0.68 3.41
C GLN A 96 0.04 2.02 4.16
N HIS A 97 -0.85 2.97 3.84
CA HIS A 97 -0.98 4.24 4.56
C HIS A 97 -1.33 4.01 6.05
N LEU A 98 -2.33 3.17 6.33
CA LEU A 98 -2.71 2.79 7.68
C LEU A 98 -1.52 2.20 8.46
N TYR A 99 -0.76 1.29 7.87
CA TYR A 99 0.39 0.65 8.53
C TYR A 99 1.55 1.60 8.83
N ARG A 100 1.72 2.67 8.02
CA ARG A 100 2.79 3.67 8.22
C ARG A 100 2.42 4.76 9.22
N VAL A 101 1.16 5.22 9.19
CA VAL A 101 0.73 6.41 9.96
C VAL A 101 -0.01 6.02 11.24
N HIS A 102 -0.93 5.08 11.15
CA HIS A 102 -1.91 4.77 12.20
C HIS A 102 -1.62 3.47 12.97
N ARG A 103 -0.49 2.81 12.71
CA ARG A 103 -0.01 1.68 13.52
C ARG A 103 0.65 2.16 14.81
N ARG A 104 0.36 1.49 15.92
CA ARG A 104 1.12 1.63 17.18
C ARG A 104 2.58 1.14 17.01
N PRO A 105 3.54 1.59 17.83
CA PRO A 105 4.92 1.08 17.79
C PRO A 105 4.97 -0.46 17.91
N GLU A 106 5.91 -1.10 17.20
CA GLU A 106 5.99 -2.57 17.12
C GLU A 106 6.30 -3.22 18.48
N HIS A 107 7.32 -2.73 19.17
CA HIS A 107 7.68 -3.17 20.51
C HIS A 107 7.40 -2.04 21.50
N HIS A 108 6.28 -2.11 22.22
CA HIS A 108 5.96 -1.18 23.31
C HIS A 108 5.44 -1.92 24.54
N CYS A 109 5.74 -1.39 25.72
CA CYS A 109 5.21 -1.93 26.98
C CYS A 109 3.71 -1.60 27.11
N PRO A 110 2.82 -2.58 27.38
CA PRO A 110 1.39 -2.32 27.55
C PRO A 110 1.04 -1.52 28.81
N THR A 111 1.98 -1.37 29.75
CA THR A 111 1.77 -0.68 31.04
C THR A 111 2.28 0.76 31.01
N CYS A 112 3.50 0.99 30.53
CA CYS A 112 4.12 2.32 30.53
C CYS A 112 4.23 2.98 29.14
N PHE A 113 3.92 2.24 28.07
CA PHE A 113 3.96 2.68 26.65
C PHE A 113 5.32 3.15 26.12
N SER A 114 6.41 2.95 26.87
CA SER A 114 7.78 3.04 26.35
C SER A 114 7.97 2.11 25.16
N SER A 115 8.68 2.59 24.14
CA SER A 115 9.03 1.83 22.94
C SER A 115 10.44 1.25 23.07
N PHE A 116 10.69 0.11 22.41
CA PHE A 116 11.95 -0.63 22.49
C PHE A 116 12.42 -1.08 21.11
N ASP A 117 13.74 -1.26 20.95
CA ASP A 117 14.32 -1.63 19.64
C ASP A 117 14.03 -3.08 19.25
N SER A 118 13.86 -3.98 20.22
CA SER A 118 13.58 -5.39 19.98
C SER A 118 12.58 -5.99 20.96
N LYS A 119 11.91 -7.05 20.51
CA LYS A 119 11.05 -7.90 21.34
C LYS A 119 11.78 -8.44 22.58
N VAL A 120 13.07 -8.78 22.48
CA VAL A 120 13.83 -9.35 23.61
C VAL A 120 13.96 -8.35 24.75
N VAL A 121 14.26 -7.08 24.45
CA VAL A 121 14.36 -6.01 25.46
C VAL A 121 12.97 -5.70 26.05
N LEU A 122 11.93 -5.68 25.21
CA LEU A 122 10.54 -5.52 25.67
C LEU A 122 10.10 -6.66 26.61
N ASP A 123 10.37 -7.92 26.25
CA ASP A 123 10.00 -9.08 27.06
C ASP A 123 10.70 -9.03 28.44
N ALA A 124 12.00 -8.69 28.47
CA ALA A 124 12.76 -8.51 29.71
C ALA A 124 12.16 -7.41 30.60
N HIS A 125 11.79 -6.27 30.01
CA HIS A 125 11.13 -5.17 30.72
C HIS A 125 9.74 -5.55 31.28
N ILE A 126 8.95 -6.32 30.52
CA ILE A 126 7.64 -6.82 30.97
C ILE A 126 7.79 -7.83 32.13
N VAL A 127 8.85 -8.65 32.11
CA VAL A 127 9.15 -9.61 33.19
C VAL A 127 9.63 -8.90 34.46
N GLU A 128 10.49 -7.87 34.32
CA GLU A 128 10.99 -7.09 35.46
C GLU A 128 9.87 -6.34 36.20
N ARG A 129 8.84 -5.87 35.48
CA ARG A 129 7.69 -5.11 36.04
C ARG A 129 8.09 -3.85 36.83
N SER A 130 9.28 -3.30 36.56
CA SER A 130 9.83 -2.08 37.18
C SER A 130 9.10 -0.78 36.80
N CYS A 131 8.30 -0.81 35.73
CA CYS A 131 7.70 0.39 35.16
C CYS A 131 6.40 0.83 35.84
N ARG A 132 6.12 2.13 35.81
CA ARG A 132 4.85 2.71 36.29
C ARG A 132 3.81 2.73 35.18
N GLN A 133 2.55 2.50 35.54
CA GLN A 133 1.42 2.64 34.62
C GLN A 133 1.29 4.10 34.13
N ARG A 134 1.00 4.27 32.84
CA ARG A 134 0.76 5.59 32.21
C ARG A 134 -0.51 5.55 31.37
N VAL A 135 -0.94 6.71 30.86
CA VAL A 135 -1.96 6.80 29.81
C VAL A 135 -1.31 6.50 28.46
N SER A 136 -2.04 5.83 27.56
CA SER A 136 -1.55 5.47 26.22
C SER A 136 -1.36 6.73 25.35
N PRO A 137 -0.14 7.06 24.90
CA PRO A 137 0.11 8.24 24.05
C PRO A 137 -0.28 8.00 22.57
N PHE A 138 -0.80 6.82 22.24
CA PHE A 138 -1.25 6.40 20.91
C PHE A 138 -2.57 5.63 20.98
N GLU A 139 -3.46 6.03 21.90
CA GLU A 139 -4.76 5.36 22.08
C GLU A 139 -5.60 5.37 20.79
N GLU A 140 -5.55 6.45 20.02
CA GLU A 140 -6.23 6.58 18.72
C GLU A 140 -5.69 5.64 17.64
N LYS A 141 -4.43 5.20 17.75
CA LYS A 141 -3.81 4.32 16.75
C LYS A 141 -4.38 2.91 16.85
N MET A 142 -4.46 2.22 15.72
CA MET A 142 -5.07 0.90 15.65
C MET A 142 -4.33 -0.10 16.55
N THR A 143 -5.09 -0.96 17.21
CA THR A 143 -4.55 -2.06 18.02
C THR A 143 -3.91 -3.13 17.14
N GLN A 144 -3.11 -4.01 17.74
CA GLN A 144 -2.54 -5.15 17.03
C GLN A 144 -3.62 -6.08 16.48
N ASP A 145 -4.75 -6.25 17.17
CA ASP A 145 -5.88 -7.07 16.71
C ASP A 145 -6.59 -6.44 15.50
N GLN A 146 -6.80 -5.12 15.53
CA GLN A 146 -7.31 -4.38 14.37
C GLN A 146 -6.36 -4.48 13.18
N LEU A 147 -5.04 -4.36 13.41
CA LEU A 147 -4.02 -4.56 12.38
C LEU A 147 -4.09 -5.97 11.76
N MET A 148 -4.20 -7.01 12.59
CA MET A 148 -4.33 -8.40 12.13
C MET A 148 -5.62 -8.64 11.36
N ALA A 149 -6.74 -8.09 11.82
CA ALA A 149 -8.02 -8.16 11.11
C ALA A 149 -7.95 -7.46 9.73
N ILE A 150 -7.35 -6.26 9.66
CA ILE A 150 -7.14 -5.52 8.40
C ILE A 150 -6.17 -6.25 7.47
N LYS A 151 -5.20 -7.01 7.98
CA LYS A 151 -4.27 -7.81 7.15
C LYS A 151 -4.95 -8.99 6.44
N ARG A 152 -6.12 -9.48 6.91
CA ARG A 152 -6.86 -10.56 6.24
C ARG A 152 -7.29 -10.14 4.82
N ARG A 153 -7.37 -11.12 3.90
CA ARG A 153 -7.62 -10.86 2.46
C ARG A 153 -9.11 -10.68 2.11
N GLU A 154 -10.03 -11.20 2.92
CA GLU A 154 -11.45 -11.36 2.58
C GLU A 154 -12.34 -10.12 2.82
N ILE A 155 -11.73 -8.93 2.97
CA ILE A 155 -12.46 -7.71 3.30
C ILE A 155 -13.13 -7.16 2.04
N GLY A 156 -14.34 -7.62 1.74
CA GLY A 156 -15.19 -7.14 0.63
C GLY A 156 -14.75 -7.62 -0.76
N ARG A 157 -15.68 -7.57 -1.73
CA ARG A 157 -15.38 -7.87 -3.15
C ARG A 157 -15.10 -6.59 -3.94
N LYS A 158 -15.75 -5.48 -3.58
CA LYS A 158 -15.55 -4.15 -4.21
C LYS A 158 -14.69 -3.24 -3.33
N ARG A 159 -14.07 -2.23 -3.97
CA ARG A 159 -13.22 -1.22 -3.31
C ARG A 159 -13.95 -0.49 -2.17
N SER A 160 -15.22 -0.15 -2.36
CA SER A 160 -16.07 0.52 -1.35
C SER A 160 -16.44 -0.41 -0.18
N GLU A 161 -16.89 -1.63 -0.47
CA GLU A 161 -17.19 -2.67 0.53
C GLU A 161 -15.97 -2.96 1.42
N ALA A 162 -14.79 -3.08 0.79
CA ALA A 162 -13.53 -3.30 1.47
C ALA A 162 -13.15 -2.14 2.39
N TRP A 163 -13.37 -0.90 1.95
CA TRP A 163 -13.15 0.30 2.76
C TRP A 163 -14.08 0.32 3.99
N PHE A 164 -15.38 0.06 3.81
CA PHE A 164 -16.32 0.00 4.92
C PHE A 164 -16.01 -1.14 5.91
N GLY A 165 -15.52 -2.28 5.42
CA GLY A 165 -15.02 -3.36 6.26
C GLY A 165 -13.83 -2.93 7.12
N ILE A 166 -12.86 -2.21 6.54
CA ILE A 166 -11.74 -1.61 7.29
C ILE A 166 -12.24 -0.57 8.30
N TYR A 167 -13.17 0.32 7.90
CA TYR A 167 -13.72 1.35 8.79
C TYR A 167 -14.39 0.73 10.03
N LYS A 168 -15.21 -0.31 9.85
CA LYS A 168 -15.85 -1.04 10.97
C LYS A 168 -14.86 -1.73 11.92
N ILE A 169 -13.70 -2.18 11.41
CA ILE A 169 -12.64 -2.74 12.26
C ILE A 169 -11.99 -1.64 13.10
N LEU A 170 -11.71 -0.47 12.51
CA LEU A 170 -11.09 0.66 13.18
C LEU A 170 -12.02 1.36 14.19
N PHE A 171 -13.29 1.53 13.83
CA PHE A 171 -14.28 2.32 14.56
C PHE A 171 -15.59 1.54 14.75
N PRO A 172 -15.59 0.44 15.53
CA PRO A 172 -16.73 -0.48 15.64
C PRO A 172 -17.99 0.16 16.25
N ASN A 173 -17.82 1.19 17.08
CA ASN A 173 -18.90 1.87 17.80
C ASN A 173 -19.33 3.20 17.14
N SER A 174 -18.84 3.48 15.92
CA SER A 174 -19.02 4.77 15.25
C SER A 174 -19.94 4.65 14.04
N PRO A 175 -20.71 5.71 13.72
CA PRO A 175 -21.55 5.70 12.52
C PRO A 175 -20.70 5.53 11.26
N LEU A 176 -21.28 4.86 10.27
CA LEU A 176 -20.69 4.72 8.94
C LEU A 176 -20.76 6.06 8.21
N PRO A 177 -19.65 6.55 7.63
CA PRO A 177 -19.66 7.72 6.75
C PRO A 177 -20.52 7.49 5.52
N LEU A 178 -21.05 8.57 4.95
CA LEU A 178 -21.90 8.54 3.75
C LEU A 178 -21.23 7.85 2.57
N ASP A 179 -19.92 8.07 2.39
CA ASP A 179 -19.15 7.49 1.30
C ASP A 179 -17.66 7.26 1.67
N PRO A 180 -16.98 6.28 1.03
CA PRO A 180 -15.60 5.91 1.34
C PRO A 180 -14.54 6.80 0.65
N TYR A 181 -14.94 7.84 -0.09
CA TYR A 181 -14.07 8.59 -0.99
C TYR A 181 -13.73 9.97 -0.43
N VAL A 182 -12.63 10.57 -0.89
CA VAL A 182 -12.28 11.97 -0.55
C VAL A 182 -13.38 12.92 -1.02
N ASP A 183 -13.68 13.93 -0.22
CA ASP A 183 -14.67 14.96 -0.55
C ASP A 183 -14.19 15.74 -1.79
N SER A 184 -15.02 15.77 -2.83
CA SER A 184 -14.55 15.88 -4.23
C SER A 184 -14.03 17.25 -4.67
N MET A 185 -14.00 18.24 -3.77
CA MET A 185 -13.51 19.60 -4.03
C MET A 185 -12.09 19.65 -4.61
N GLN A 186 -11.25 18.65 -4.31
CA GLN A 186 -9.85 18.63 -4.75
C GLN A 186 -9.60 17.79 -6.01
N ALA A 187 -10.35 16.71 -6.27
CA ALA A 187 -10.10 15.88 -7.44
C ALA A 187 -10.38 16.62 -8.76
N ALA A 188 -11.52 17.33 -8.83
CA ALA A 188 -11.83 18.18 -9.99
C ALA A 188 -10.87 19.38 -10.09
N ALA A 189 -10.50 20.01 -8.98
CA ALA A 189 -9.56 21.13 -8.98
C ALA A 189 -8.16 20.71 -9.44
N VAL A 190 -7.67 19.54 -9.01
CA VAL A 190 -6.38 18.98 -9.45
C VAL A 190 -6.42 18.60 -10.93
N GLN A 191 -7.50 17.98 -11.42
CA GLN A 191 -7.64 17.67 -12.85
C GLN A 191 -7.75 18.95 -13.70
N ASN A 192 -8.49 19.96 -13.25
CA ASN A 192 -8.56 21.27 -13.91
C ASN A 192 -7.20 21.98 -13.91
N PHE A 193 -6.44 21.90 -12.82
CA PHE A 193 -5.08 22.44 -12.74
C PHE A 193 -4.11 21.71 -13.69
N ILE A 194 -4.17 20.37 -13.76
CA ILE A 194 -3.38 19.57 -14.71
C ILE A 194 -3.73 19.96 -16.15
N ALA A 195 -5.02 20.00 -16.51
CA ALA A 195 -5.47 20.38 -17.85
C ALA A 195 -5.09 21.82 -18.23
N PHE A 196 -5.17 22.77 -17.29
CA PHE A 196 -4.67 24.13 -17.48
C PHE A 196 -3.14 24.14 -17.67
N PHE A 197 -2.39 23.41 -16.87
CA PHE A 197 -0.93 23.35 -16.95
C PHE A 197 -0.44 22.71 -18.26
N GLU A 198 -1.13 21.68 -18.75
CA GLU A 198 -0.86 21.03 -20.04
C GLU A 198 -1.12 21.95 -21.23
N ARG A 199 -2.20 22.76 -21.16
CA ARG A 199 -2.67 23.65 -22.24
C ARG A 199 -1.97 25.01 -22.28
N GLU A 200 -1.80 25.65 -21.14
CA GLU A 200 -1.37 27.05 -21.02
C GLU A 200 -0.10 27.22 -20.17
N GLY A 201 0.14 26.32 -19.21
CA GLY A 201 1.27 26.41 -18.28
C GLY A 201 2.64 26.53 -18.95
N ARG A 202 2.87 25.83 -20.07
CA ARG A 202 4.09 25.96 -20.88
C ARG A 202 4.31 27.38 -21.40
N VAL A 203 3.30 27.96 -22.03
CA VAL A 203 3.38 29.29 -22.66
C VAL A 203 3.54 30.39 -21.61
N VAL A 204 2.80 30.29 -20.49
CA VAL A 204 2.92 31.24 -19.37
C VAL A 204 4.31 31.17 -18.73
N LEU A 205 4.83 29.97 -18.47
CA LEU A 205 6.18 29.80 -17.91
C LEU A 205 7.26 30.29 -18.88
N ALA A 206 7.13 30.02 -20.19
CA ALA A 206 8.06 30.50 -21.20
C ALA A 206 8.07 32.04 -21.26
N SER A 207 6.89 32.66 -21.31
CA SER A 207 6.74 34.11 -21.29
C SER A 207 7.37 34.74 -20.05
N GLU A 208 7.09 34.20 -18.86
CA GLU A 208 7.62 34.72 -17.59
C GLU A 208 9.14 34.56 -17.49
N ILE A 209 9.69 33.42 -17.95
CA ILE A 209 11.14 33.18 -17.99
C ILE A 209 11.82 34.11 -18.98
N ASN A 210 11.27 34.26 -20.19
CA ASN A 210 11.78 35.16 -21.21
C ASN A 210 11.81 36.61 -20.70
N GLN A 211 10.72 37.06 -20.09
CA GLN A 211 10.62 38.40 -19.51
C GLN A 211 11.65 38.65 -18.39
N ARG A 212 11.97 37.63 -17.58
CA ARG A 212 12.93 37.77 -16.46
C ARG A 212 14.39 37.55 -16.84
N MET A 213 14.69 36.73 -17.86
CA MET A 213 16.06 36.47 -18.31
C MET A 213 16.53 37.43 -19.41
N PHE A 214 15.66 37.76 -20.36
CA PHE A 214 16.00 38.48 -21.59
C PHE A 214 15.23 39.82 -21.74
N GLY A 215 14.23 40.06 -20.90
CA GLY A 215 13.44 41.30 -20.91
C GLY A 215 12.31 41.28 -21.93
N VAL A 216 11.95 42.45 -22.45
CA VAL A 216 10.75 42.63 -23.31
C VAL A 216 10.99 42.16 -24.76
N ALA A 217 12.24 41.94 -25.17
CA ALA A 217 12.60 41.54 -26.53
C ALA A 217 13.51 40.31 -26.53
N THR A 218 12.91 39.13 -26.74
CA THR A 218 13.61 37.87 -27.02
C THR A 218 13.82 37.66 -28.51
N THR A 219 14.98 37.09 -28.88
CA THR A 219 15.19 36.55 -30.23
C THR A 219 14.47 35.20 -30.40
N PRO A 220 14.17 34.79 -31.64
CA PRO A 220 13.57 33.46 -31.90
C PRO A 220 14.41 32.30 -31.35
N ALA A 221 15.74 32.43 -31.36
CA ALA A 221 16.64 31.37 -30.87
C ALA A 221 16.61 31.22 -29.34
N GLU A 222 16.45 32.31 -28.59
CA GLU A 222 16.29 32.29 -27.13
C GLU A 222 14.92 31.73 -26.74
N GLN A 223 13.87 32.11 -27.46
CA GLN A 223 12.52 31.59 -27.26
C GLN A 223 12.45 30.07 -27.53
N ASP A 224 12.99 29.61 -28.66
CA ASP A 224 13.13 28.17 -28.99
C ASP A 224 13.98 27.42 -27.96
N PHE A 225 14.96 28.06 -27.32
CA PHE A 225 15.75 27.44 -26.25
C PHE A 225 14.92 27.26 -24.98
N VAL A 226 14.22 28.29 -24.52
CA VAL A 226 13.38 28.23 -23.32
C VAL A 226 12.22 27.24 -23.49
N ASP A 227 11.55 27.23 -24.64
CA ASP A 227 10.44 26.30 -24.91
C ASP A 227 10.89 24.83 -24.94
N ARG A 228 12.09 24.55 -25.48
CA ARG A 228 12.70 23.20 -25.42
C ARG A 228 13.05 22.80 -23.99
N VAL A 229 13.77 23.64 -23.26
CA VAL A 229 14.16 23.37 -21.86
C VAL A 229 12.94 23.15 -20.96
N LEU A 230 11.88 23.94 -21.13
CA LEU A 230 10.62 23.76 -20.41
C LEU A 230 9.93 22.45 -20.78
N THR A 231 9.85 22.12 -22.07
CA THR A 231 9.23 20.87 -22.53
C THR A 231 9.96 19.64 -21.98
N GLU A 232 11.29 19.63 -22.03
CA GLU A 232 12.11 18.55 -21.44
C GLU A 232 11.96 18.50 -19.92
N SER A 233 12.03 19.64 -19.23
CA SER A 233 11.90 19.72 -17.78
C SER A 233 10.53 19.28 -17.27
N ILE A 234 9.45 19.63 -17.97
CA ILE A 234 8.08 19.20 -17.64
C ILE A 234 7.95 17.68 -17.83
N ASN A 235 8.48 17.12 -18.91
CA ASN A 235 8.50 15.67 -19.11
C ASN A 235 9.29 14.94 -18.00
N VAL A 236 10.44 15.47 -17.56
CA VAL A 236 11.20 14.95 -16.42
C VAL A 236 10.42 15.08 -15.11
N LEU A 237 9.71 16.19 -14.88
CA LEU A 237 8.87 16.37 -13.69
C LEU A 237 7.69 15.40 -13.68
N LEU A 238 6.99 15.21 -14.80
CA LEU A 238 5.91 14.25 -14.94
C LEU A 238 6.40 12.81 -14.76
N GLN A 239 7.56 12.45 -15.33
CA GLN A 239 8.19 11.14 -15.12
C GLN A 239 8.61 10.94 -13.65
N ARG A 240 9.10 11.98 -12.97
CA ARG A 240 9.42 11.93 -11.53
C ARG A 240 8.17 11.83 -10.65
N LEU A 241 7.08 12.50 -11.04
CA LEU A 241 5.77 12.40 -10.39
C LEU A 241 5.23 10.97 -10.53
N ASP A 242 5.09 10.49 -11.77
CA ASP A 242 4.64 9.13 -12.06
C ASP A 242 5.55 8.10 -11.39
N SER A 243 6.87 8.28 -11.40
CA SER A 243 7.79 7.43 -10.63
C SER A 243 7.51 7.46 -9.14
N ARG A 244 7.32 8.63 -8.50
CA ARG A 244 6.97 8.71 -7.06
C ARG A 244 5.65 7.99 -6.74
N PHE A 245 4.69 7.96 -7.67
CA PHE A 245 3.42 7.26 -7.47
C PHE A 245 3.46 5.78 -7.89
N ARG A 246 4.33 5.39 -8.84
CA ARG A 246 4.44 4.05 -9.45
C ARG A 246 5.52 3.17 -8.79
N GLN A 247 6.56 3.74 -8.19
CA GLN A 247 7.57 3.02 -7.42
C GLN A 247 6.90 2.20 -6.29
N PRO A 248 7.11 0.87 -6.25
CA PRO A 248 7.00 0.12 -5.02
C PRO A 248 8.00 0.67 -4.01
N SER A 249 7.75 0.51 -2.71
CA SER A 249 8.76 0.83 -1.69
C SER A 249 9.89 -0.19 -1.76
N LEU A 250 10.93 0.10 -2.55
CA LEU A 250 12.19 -0.63 -2.57
C LEU A 250 13.00 -0.30 -1.31
N PHE A 251 12.63 -0.96 -0.22
CA PHE A 251 13.46 -1.20 0.94
C PHE A 251 13.26 -2.67 1.36
N ASP A 252 13.79 -3.59 0.54
CA ASP A 252 14.44 -4.80 1.06
C ASP A 252 15.23 -5.52 -0.05
N THR A 253 16.55 -5.35 -0.02
CA THR A 253 17.58 -6.30 -0.50
C THR A 253 18.96 -5.72 -0.17
N THR A 254 19.30 -5.74 1.13
CA THR A 254 20.70 -5.96 1.52
C THR A 254 20.94 -7.45 1.49
N ASP A 255 21.88 -7.92 0.68
CA ASP A 255 22.43 -9.26 0.81
C ASP A 255 23.94 -9.22 0.55
N VAL A 256 24.66 -10.06 1.31
CA VAL A 256 26.14 -10.20 1.43
C VAL A 256 26.87 -9.04 2.13
#